data_AF-A0A0H3C8F0-F1
#
_entry.id   AF-A0A0H3C8F0-F1
#
_cell.length_a   1.000
_cell.length_b   1.000
_cell.length_c   1.000
_cell.angle_alpha   90.00
_cell.angle_beta   90.00
_cell.angle_gamma   90.00
#
_symmetry.space_group_name_H-M   'P 1'
#
loop_
_entity.id
_entity.type
_entity.pdbx_description
1 polymer ?
#
loop_
_entity_poly.entity_id
_entity_poly.type
_entity_poly.pdbx_seq_one_letter_code
_entity_poly.pdbx_strand_id
1 'polypeptide(L)'
;MAEYILLMHDDGGEERAADWEAYLDGLAGAGRLRGGSAMGEGACYRKVGAPGPVSGHVTGFVRIVAESLEDAARCLAGNPVYEAGGTVEIRLLPEDV
;
A
#
# COMPACT_ATOMS: atom_id res chain seq x y z
N MET A 1 17.52 1.69 -6.39
CA MET A 1 16.14 1.65 -5.86
C MET A 1 15.49 0.29 -6.05
N ALA A 2 14.95 -0.26 -4.98
CA ALA A 2 14.11 -1.45 -4.99
C ALA A 2 12.63 -1.07 -4.94
N GLU A 3 11.77 -1.98 -5.37
CA GLU A 3 10.33 -1.79 -5.24
C GLU A 3 9.83 -2.16 -3.85
N TYR A 4 8.91 -1.36 -3.33
CA TYR A 4 8.19 -1.61 -2.09
C TYR A 4 6.69 -1.56 -2.36
N ILE A 5 5.94 -2.38 -1.61
CA ILE A 5 4.50 -2.30 -1.53
C ILE A 5 4.10 -1.73 -0.16
N LEU A 6 3.24 -0.72 -0.20
CA LEU A 6 2.53 -0.16 0.94
C LEU A 6 1.15 -0.82 0.93
N LEU A 7 0.77 -1.46 2.02
CA LEU A 7 -0.54 -2.10 2.21
C LEU A 7 -1.30 -1.28 3.26
N MET A 8 -2.48 -0.80 2.88
CA MET A 8 -3.30 0.05 3.73
C MET A 8 -4.28 -0.79 4.53
N HIS A 9 -4.30 -0.57 5.85
CA HIS A 9 -5.19 -1.27 6.76
C HIS A 9 -6.50 -0.49 6.99
N ASP A 10 -7.60 -1.20 7.22
CA ASP A 10 -8.93 -0.65 7.57
C ASP A 10 -9.06 -0.31 9.07
N ASP A 11 -8.04 0.32 9.64
CA ASP A 11 -7.98 0.64 11.08
C ASP A 11 -7.79 2.14 11.37
N GLY A 12 -7.86 2.98 10.33
CA GLY A 12 -7.78 4.44 10.41
C GLY A 12 -9.14 5.14 10.52
N GLY A 13 -9.09 6.47 10.58
CA GLY A 13 -10.26 7.35 10.45
C GLY A 13 -10.74 7.51 8.99
N GLU A 14 -11.68 8.46 8.77
CA GLU A 14 -12.19 8.75 7.43
C GLU A 14 -11.12 9.36 6.51
N GLU A 15 -11.05 8.84 5.29
CA GLU A 15 -10.18 9.31 4.21
C GLU A 15 -11.00 10.09 3.17
N ARG A 16 -10.42 11.16 2.60
CA ARG A 16 -11.07 11.91 1.52
C ARG A 16 -10.41 11.58 0.19
N ALA A 17 -11.21 11.43 -0.87
CA ALA A 17 -10.70 11.14 -2.22
C ALA A 17 -9.67 12.17 -2.71
N ALA A 18 -9.84 13.45 -2.37
CA ALA A 18 -8.89 14.50 -2.73
C ALA A 18 -7.51 14.34 -2.06
N ASP A 19 -7.46 13.75 -0.86
CA ASP A 19 -6.19 13.51 -0.15
C ASP A 19 -5.40 12.40 -0.86
N TRP A 20 -6.09 11.40 -1.42
CA TRP A 20 -5.48 10.36 -2.25
C TRP A 20 -4.88 10.91 -3.55
N GLU A 21 -5.59 11.78 -4.25
CA GLU A 21 -5.09 12.41 -5.49
C GLU A 21 -3.81 13.21 -5.20
N ALA A 22 -3.84 14.08 -4.20
CA ALA A 22 -2.68 14.89 -3.81
C ALA A 22 -1.47 14.03 -3.40
N TYR A 23 -1.70 12.94 -2.64
CA TYR A 23 -0.65 12.02 -2.21
C TYR A 23 0.00 11.30 -3.40
N LEU A 24 -0.81 10.72 -4.28
CA LEU A 24 -0.33 9.96 -5.43
C LEU A 24 0.39 10.87 -6.43
N ASP A 25 -0.10 12.09 -6.65
CA ASP A 25 0.58 13.11 -7.46
C ASP A 25 1.94 13.51 -6.86
N GLY A 26 2.02 13.63 -5.53
CA GLY A 26 3.28 13.87 -4.83
C GLY A 26 4.31 12.76 -5.06
N LEU A 27 3.89 11.49 -4.96
CA LEU A 27 4.75 10.34 -5.24
C LEU A 27 5.15 10.27 -6.73
N ALA A 28 4.23 10.59 -7.63
CA ALA A 28 4.48 10.60 -9.07
C ALA A 28 5.47 11.71 -9.45
N GLY A 29 5.26 12.92 -8.95
CA GLY A 29 6.16 14.07 -9.16
C GLY A 29 7.56 13.84 -8.59
N ALA A 30 7.68 13.04 -7.53
CA ALA A 30 8.97 12.60 -6.99
C ALA A 30 9.60 11.41 -7.74
N GLY A 31 8.95 10.89 -8.79
CA GLY A 31 9.42 9.72 -9.55
C GLY A 31 9.35 8.39 -8.79
N ARG A 32 8.64 8.36 -7.65
CA ARG A 32 8.58 7.21 -6.74
C ARG A 32 7.43 6.26 -7.04
N LEU A 33 6.30 6.76 -7.56
CA LEU A 33 5.12 5.93 -7.81
C LEU A 33 5.37 4.87 -8.90
N ARG A 34 4.88 3.64 -8.66
CA ARG A 34 4.87 2.53 -9.64
C ARG A 34 3.47 1.98 -9.91
N GLY A 35 2.48 2.40 -9.14
CA GLY A 35 1.08 2.04 -9.31
C GLY A 35 0.40 1.86 -7.95
N GLY A 36 -0.89 1.54 -7.97
CA GLY A 36 -1.67 1.31 -6.76
C GLY A 36 -3.13 1.15 -7.10
N SER A 37 -3.90 0.62 -6.16
CA SER A 37 -5.35 0.50 -6.29
C SER A 37 -5.99 0.30 -4.92
N ALA A 38 -7.23 0.75 -4.79
CA ALA A 38 -8.15 0.19 -3.81
C ALA A 38 -8.42 -1.29 -4.14
N MET A 39 -8.69 -2.08 -3.11
CA MET A 39 -9.06 -3.49 -3.23
C MET A 39 -10.54 -3.67 -2.91
N GLY A 40 -11.23 -4.37 -3.80
CA GLY A 40 -12.63 -4.74 -3.63
C GLY A 40 -12.78 -6.14 -3.05
N GLU A 41 -13.90 -6.80 -3.37
CA GLU A 41 -14.18 -8.17 -2.96
C GLU A 41 -13.08 -9.16 -3.43
N GLY A 42 -12.89 -10.23 -2.66
CA GLY A 42 -11.87 -11.24 -2.93
C GLY A 42 -12.29 -12.64 -2.51
N ALA A 43 -11.52 -13.63 -2.97
CA ALA A 43 -11.69 -15.04 -2.61
C ALA A 43 -10.33 -15.72 -2.45
N CYS A 44 -10.24 -16.69 -1.53
CA CYS A 44 -9.04 -17.49 -1.33
C CYS A 44 -9.19 -18.87 -1.94
N TYR A 45 -8.15 -19.32 -2.64
CA TYR A 45 -8.12 -20.62 -3.30
C TYR A 45 -6.91 -21.42 -2.79
N ARG A 46 -7.08 -22.72 -2.61
CA ARG A 46 -6.01 -23.65 -2.24
C ARG A 46 -6.16 -24.94 -3.04
N LYS A 47 -5.04 -25.48 -3.53
CA LYS A 47 -5.05 -26.68 -4.39
C LYS A 47 -5.56 -27.93 -3.68
N VAL A 48 -5.22 -28.11 -2.40
CA VAL A 48 -5.64 -29.25 -1.57
C VAL A 48 -5.95 -28.76 -0.15
N GLY A 49 -7.11 -29.16 0.37
CA GLY A 49 -7.62 -28.74 1.68
C GLY A 49 -8.34 -27.40 1.66
N ALA A 50 -8.90 -27.00 2.81
CA ALA A 50 -9.63 -25.74 2.94
C ALA A 50 -8.69 -24.54 2.76
N PRO A 51 -9.04 -23.51 1.98
CA PRO A 51 -8.25 -22.28 1.89
C PRO A 51 -8.22 -21.53 3.23
N GLY A 52 -7.23 -20.65 3.38
CA GLY A 52 -7.23 -19.66 4.47
C GLY A 52 -8.31 -18.59 4.27
N PRO A 53 -8.53 -17.72 5.26
CA PRO A 53 -9.45 -16.61 5.13
C PRO A 53 -8.93 -15.55 4.15
N VAL A 54 -9.85 -14.80 3.55
CA VAL A 54 -9.51 -13.56 2.83
C VAL A 54 -8.95 -12.55 3.81
N SER A 55 -7.92 -11.81 3.39
CA SER A 55 -7.36 -10.70 4.18
C SER A 55 -8.37 -9.56 4.26
N GLY A 56 -9.20 -9.57 5.30
CA GLY A 56 -10.29 -8.59 5.46
C GLY A 56 -9.86 -7.21 5.95
N HIS A 57 -8.61 -7.05 6.41
CA HIS A 57 -8.11 -5.79 6.97
C HIS A 57 -7.34 -4.94 5.97
N VAL A 58 -7.04 -5.42 4.75
CA VAL A 58 -6.28 -4.65 3.77
C VAL A 58 -7.23 -4.10 2.71
N THR A 59 -7.29 -2.77 2.58
CA THR A 59 -8.26 -2.05 1.74
C THR A 59 -7.68 -1.53 0.44
N GLY A 60 -6.34 -1.52 0.32
CA GLY A 60 -5.66 -1.08 -0.89
C GLY A 60 -4.16 -1.29 -0.80
N PHE A 61 -3.49 -0.99 -1.91
CA PHE A 61 -2.04 -0.97 -1.97
C PHE A 61 -1.50 0.16 -2.85
N VAL A 62 -0.27 0.59 -2.55
CA VAL A 62 0.55 1.46 -3.40
C VAL A 62 1.91 0.81 -3.60
N ARG A 63 2.40 0.79 -4.84
CA ARG A 63 3.76 0.39 -5.18
C ARG A 63 4.63 1.62 -5.38
N ILE A 64 5.78 1.62 -4.75
CA ILE A 64 6.78 2.69 -4.85
C ILE A 64 8.16 2.13 -5.13
N VAL A 65 9.08 2.99 -5.55
CA VAL A 65 10.52 2.72 -5.47
C VAL A 65 11.17 3.56 -4.37
N ALA A 66 12.16 2.98 -3.70
CA ALA A 66 12.96 3.64 -2.68
C ALA A 66 14.35 3.00 -2.59
N GLU A 67 15.31 3.68 -1.95
CA GLU A 67 16.67 3.14 -1.77
C GLU A 67 16.80 2.17 -0.59
N SER A 68 15.88 2.26 0.38
CA SER A 68 15.85 1.41 1.57
C SER A 68 14.46 1.42 2.20
N LEU A 69 14.24 0.58 3.21
CA LEU A 69 12.99 0.61 3.99
C LEU A 69 12.81 1.96 4.72
N GLU A 70 13.90 2.57 5.20
CA GLU A 70 13.87 3.89 5.83
C GLU A 70 13.49 4.98 4.82
N ASP A 71 14.02 4.92 3.59
CA ASP A 71 13.64 5.84 2.52
C ASP A 71 12.19 5.60 2.04
N ALA A 72 11.73 4.35 2.01
CA ALA A 72 10.34 4.01 1.73
C ALA A 72 9.39 4.59 2.78
N ALA A 73 9.76 4.55 4.07
CA ALA A 73 8.96 5.13 5.15
C ALA A 73 8.76 6.65 5.02
N ARG A 74 9.68 7.37 4.36
CA ARG A 74 9.49 8.80 4.05
C ARG A 74 8.33 9.05 3.09
N CYS A 75 7.92 8.04 2.32
CA CYS A 75 6.77 8.09 1.43
C CYS A 75 5.43 7.95 2.19
N LEU A 76 5.44 7.77 3.51
CA LEU A 76 4.22 7.80 4.33
C LEU A 76 3.69 9.22 4.53
N ALA A 77 4.53 10.25 4.41
CA ALA A 77 4.10 11.63 4.58
C ALA A 77 3.00 11.97 3.56
N GLY A 78 1.83 12.38 4.06
CA GLY A 78 0.66 12.67 3.24
C GLY A 78 -0.15 11.44 2.80
N ASN A 79 0.23 10.22 3.19
CA ASN A 79 -0.59 9.03 2.92
C ASN A 79 -1.90 9.11 3.73
N PRO A 80 -3.09 9.09 3.10
CA PRO A 80 -4.34 9.35 3.80
C PRO A 80 -4.63 8.41 4.98
N VAL A 81 -4.31 7.12 4.86
CA VAL A 81 -4.50 6.12 5.93
C VAL A 81 -3.57 6.44 7.10
N TYR A 82 -2.30 6.72 6.82
CA TYR A 82 -1.31 7.05 7.84
C TYR A 82 -1.66 8.35 8.57
N GLU A 83 -2.04 9.40 7.83
CA GLU A 83 -2.44 10.70 8.40
C GLU A 83 -3.75 10.59 9.20
N ALA A 84 -4.63 9.65 8.85
CA ALA A 84 -5.85 9.33 9.61
C ALA A 84 -5.57 8.43 10.84
N GLY A 85 -4.31 8.12 11.15
CA GLY A 85 -3.91 7.31 12.30
C GLY A 85 -4.02 5.79 12.09
N GLY A 86 -4.26 5.35 10.86
CA GLY A 86 -4.28 3.94 10.48
C GLY A 86 -2.91 3.36 10.20
N THR A 87 -2.87 2.05 9.95
CA THR A 87 -1.67 1.28 9.70
C THR A 87 -1.36 1.20 8.20
N VAL A 88 -0.09 1.45 7.84
CA VAL A 88 0.46 1.16 6.51
C VAL A 88 1.63 0.18 6.66
N GLU A 89 1.46 -1.05 6.19
CA GLU A 89 2.54 -2.05 6.16
C GLU A 89 3.42 -1.82 4.92
N ILE A 90 4.74 -1.67 5.11
CA ILE A 90 5.70 -1.53 4.02
C ILE A 90 6.49 -2.83 3.88
N ARG A 91 6.47 -3.43 2.67
CA ARG A 91 7.26 -4.62 2.35
C ARG A 91 8.12 -4.39 1.12
N LEU A 92 9.35 -4.90 1.17
CA LEU A 92 10.19 -5.04 0.00
C LEU A 92 9.55 -6.04 -0.98
N LEU A 93 9.52 -5.70 -2.27
CA LEU A 93 9.25 -6.61 -3.36
C LEU A 93 10.59 -7.00 -3.99
N PRO A 94 11.13 -8.20 -3.68
CA PRO A 94 12.36 -8.67 -4.31
C PRO A 94 12.15 -8.79 -5.81
N GLU A 95 13.15 -8.42 -6.61
CA GLU A 95 13.17 -8.79 -8.02
C GLU A 95 13.25 -10.32 -8.12
N ASP A 96 12.47 -10.90 -9.04
CA ASP A 96 12.54 -12.32 -9.33
C ASP A 96 13.96 -12.68 -9.81
N VAL A 97 14.54 -13.76 -9.26
CA VAL A 97 15.79 -14.40 -9.72
C VAL A 97 15.53 -15.39 -10.85
#